data_AF-A0A6V8DB99-F1
#
_entry.id   AF-A0A6V8DB99-F1
#
_cell.length_a   1.000
_cell.length_b   1.000
_cell.length_c   1.000
_cell.angle_alpha   90.00
_cell.angle_beta   90.00
_cell.angle_gamma   90.00
#
_symmetry.space_group_name_H-M   'P 1'
#
loop_
_entity.id
_entity.type
_entity.pdbx_description
1 polymer ?
#
loop_
_entity_poly.entity_id
_entity_poly.type
_entity_poly.pdbx_seq_one_letter_code
_entity_poly.pdbx_strand_id
1 'polypeptide(L)'
;MDGRRQRADRPFRDEQAVSEVLGVIMLLAMVMTIMAGVIAFLQPYLTDFEDNVNWKSANGIADRLDDRLAVAGSSPEDVGVRTTFAMQSTEIQPLDFIETWKIEADLSPNDAVVVERVDESSFTVTMQNGTARSASITTPLGTESHVIGLANATEPIEHD
;
A
#
# COMPACT_ATOMS: atom_id res chain seq x y z
N MET A 1 -83.35 5.66 -29.59
CA MET A 1 -82.32 4.60 -29.61
C MET A 1 -81.14 5.20 -30.36
N ASP A 2 -80.35 6.05 -29.72
CA ASP A 2 -79.27 5.75 -28.76
C ASP A 2 -78.11 4.99 -29.42
N GLY A 3 -76.91 5.53 -29.29
CA GLY A 3 -75.72 5.05 -30.01
C GLY A 3 -74.60 6.08 -30.04
N ARG A 4 -74.03 6.36 -28.85
CA ARG A 4 -72.87 7.21 -28.59
C ARG A 4 -71.77 7.08 -29.65
N ARG A 5 -71.44 8.21 -30.29
CA ARG A 5 -70.13 8.42 -30.90
C ARG A 5 -69.12 8.72 -29.79
N GLN A 6 -68.41 7.71 -29.30
CA GLN A 6 -67.22 7.90 -28.49
C GLN A 6 -66.10 8.37 -29.43
N ARG A 7 -65.78 9.67 -29.36
CA ARG A 7 -64.52 10.19 -29.90
C ARG A 7 -63.40 9.65 -29.02
N ALA A 8 -62.57 8.78 -29.57
CA ALA A 8 -61.27 8.46 -29.00
C ALA A 8 -60.42 9.73 -29.10
N ASP A 9 -60.22 10.41 -27.99
CA ASP A 9 -59.27 11.51 -27.87
C ASP A 9 -58.11 11.03 -26.98
N ARG A 10 -56.90 11.07 -27.56
CA ARG A 10 -55.56 11.11 -26.91
C ARG A 10 -54.85 9.79 -26.55
N PRO A 11 -53.93 9.37 -27.42
CA PRO A 11 -52.61 8.88 -27.03
C PRO A 11 -51.58 10.03 -26.99
N PHE A 12 -51.55 10.89 -28.02
CA PHE A 12 -50.47 11.84 -28.32
C PHE A 12 -49.98 12.81 -27.24
N ARG A 13 -50.74 13.08 -26.18
CA ARG A 13 -50.30 13.99 -25.10
C ARG A 13 -49.36 13.31 -24.10
N ASP A 14 -49.55 12.01 -23.85
CA ASP A 14 -48.71 11.27 -22.91
C ASP A 14 -47.35 10.95 -23.56
N GLU A 15 -47.28 10.62 -24.85
CA GLU A 15 -45.97 10.42 -25.53
C GLU A 15 -45.12 11.69 -25.61
N GLN A 16 -45.74 12.87 -25.66
CA GLN A 16 -45.01 14.15 -25.66
C GLN A 16 -44.41 14.46 -24.29
N ALA A 17 -45.18 14.26 -23.22
CA ALA A 17 -44.68 14.42 -21.85
C ALA A 17 -43.61 13.37 -21.51
N VAL A 18 -43.79 12.13 -21.97
CA VAL A 18 -42.79 11.06 -21.79
C VAL A 18 -41.51 11.36 -22.57
N SER A 19 -41.59 11.95 -23.78
CA SER A 19 -40.40 12.31 -24.58
C SER A 19 -39.62 13.48 -23.97
N GLU A 20 -40.30 14.45 -23.34
CA GLU A 20 -39.64 15.54 -22.60
C GLU A 20 -38.90 15.01 -21.37
N VAL A 21 -39.57 14.19 -20.56
CA VAL A 21 -38.96 13.59 -19.37
C VAL A 21 -37.82 12.68 -19.78
N LEU A 22 -38.00 11.80 -20.78
CA LEU A 22 -37.01 10.84 -21.27
C LEU A 22 -35.75 11.53 -21.81
N GLY A 23 -35.90 12.65 -22.52
CA GLY A 23 -34.77 13.45 -23.00
C GLY A 23 -33.92 14.02 -21.85
N VAL A 24 -34.56 14.50 -20.77
CA VAL A 24 -33.86 15.02 -19.59
C VAL A 24 -33.12 13.91 -18.84
N ILE A 25 -33.74 12.75 -18.63
CA ILE A 25 -33.08 11.61 -17.96
C ILE A 25 -31.90 11.10 -18.77
N MET A 26 -32.02 11.07 -20.11
CA MET A 26 -30.92 10.66 -20.99
C MET A 26 -29.75 11.65 -20.93
N LEU A 27 -30.02 12.95 -20.95
CA LEU A 27 -29.00 13.97 -20.81
C LEU A 27 -28.33 13.89 -19.43
N LEU A 28 -29.11 13.70 -18.37
CA LEU A 28 -28.58 13.56 -17.01
C LEU A 28 -27.76 12.28 -16.86
N ALA A 29 -28.20 11.17 -17.44
CA ALA A 29 -27.45 9.92 -17.47
C ALA A 29 -26.11 10.10 -18.19
N MET A 30 -26.09 10.79 -19.33
CA MET A 30 -24.86 11.07 -20.06
C MET A 30 -23.90 11.98 -19.27
N VAL A 31 -24.43 13.00 -18.59
CA VAL A 31 -23.61 13.88 -17.75
C VAL A 31 -23.00 13.11 -16.59
N MET A 32 -23.80 12.27 -15.91
CA MET A 32 -23.32 11.44 -14.80
C MET A 32 -22.23 10.45 -15.25
N THR A 33 -22.38 9.80 -16.42
CA THR A 33 -21.37 8.86 -16.92
C THR A 33 -20.08 9.55 -17.35
N ILE A 34 -20.16 10.72 -17.98
CA ILE A 34 -18.97 11.50 -18.35
C ILE A 34 -18.26 12.01 -17.09
N MET A 35 -19.00 12.55 -16.11
CA MET A 35 -18.41 13.04 -14.85
C MET A 35 -17.76 11.90 -14.06
N ALA A 36 -18.41 10.73 -13.98
CA ALA A 36 -17.85 9.55 -13.33
C ALA A 36 -16.57 9.08 -14.04
N GLY A 37 -16.57 9.08 -15.38
CA GLY A 37 -15.39 8.72 -16.16
C GLY A 37 -14.22 9.69 -15.96
N VAL A 38 -14.50 11.00 -15.89
CA VAL A 38 -13.47 12.02 -15.65
C VAL A 38 -12.87 11.91 -14.25
N ILE A 39 -13.69 11.67 -13.22
CA ILE A 39 -13.19 11.52 -11.84
C ILE A 39 -12.34 10.25 -11.73
N ALA A 40 -12.81 9.11 -12.25
CA ALA A 40 -12.05 7.86 -12.24
C ALA A 40 -10.70 8.00 -12.99
N PHE A 41 -10.68 8.79 -14.06
CA PHE A 41 -9.46 9.09 -14.82
C PHE A 41 -8.50 10.04 -14.09
N LEU A 42 -9.02 11.06 -13.39
CA LEU A 42 -8.20 12.06 -12.70
C LEU A 42 -7.75 11.64 -11.30
N GLN A 43 -8.48 10.74 -10.65
CA GLN A 43 -8.20 10.30 -9.28
C GLN A 43 -6.74 9.81 -9.08
N PRO A 44 -6.15 8.94 -9.93
CA PRO A 44 -4.76 8.51 -9.74
C PRO A 44 -3.76 9.69 -9.84
N TYR A 45 -4.02 10.68 -10.69
CA TYR A 45 -3.16 11.86 -10.80
C TYR A 45 -3.24 12.75 -9.57
N LEU A 46 -4.44 12.93 -9.00
CA LEU A 46 -4.63 13.71 -7.77
C LEU A 46 -3.89 13.06 -6.59
N THR A 47 -3.99 11.74 -6.44
CA THR A 47 -3.27 11.00 -5.40
C THR A 47 -1.74 11.11 -5.59
N ASP A 48 -1.25 10.97 -6.82
CA ASP A 48 0.18 11.12 -7.13
C ASP A 48 0.69 12.56 -6.86
N PHE A 49 -0.14 13.58 -7.11
CA PHE A 49 0.21 14.96 -6.74
C PHE A 49 0.28 15.16 -5.22
N GLU A 50 -0.67 14.62 -4.47
CA GLU A 50 -0.69 14.70 -3.01
C GLU A 50 0.53 13.98 -2.41
N ASP A 51 0.87 12.79 -2.92
CA ASP A 51 2.02 12.00 -2.48
C ASP A 51 3.35 12.69 -2.79
N ASN A 52 3.50 13.26 -3.99
CA ASN A 52 4.71 13.99 -4.36
C ASN A 52 4.90 15.28 -3.55
N VAL A 53 3.81 16.00 -3.24
CA VAL A 53 3.85 17.19 -2.38
C VAL A 53 4.22 16.78 -0.95
N ASN A 54 3.63 15.70 -0.44
CA ASN A 54 3.92 15.20 0.89
C ASN A 54 5.39 14.75 1.01
N TRP A 55 5.88 13.92 0.08
CA TRP A 55 7.27 13.47 0.02
C TRP A 55 8.27 14.62 -0.10
N LYS A 56 8.00 15.59 -0.97
CA LYS A 56 8.86 16.77 -1.13
C LYS A 56 8.89 17.64 0.13
N SER A 57 7.76 17.77 0.82
CA SER A 57 7.67 18.53 2.07
C SER A 57 8.40 17.82 3.22
N ALA A 58 8.30 16.49 3.30
CA ALA A 58 8.94 15.66 4.32
C ALA A 58 10.47 15.68 4.17
N ASN A 59 10.99 15.52 2.95
CA ASN A 59 12.44 15.63 2.70
C ASN A 59 12.99 17.02 3.07
N GLY A 60 12.25 18.08 2.74
CA GLY A 60 12.66 19.45 3.11
C GLY A 60 12.68 19.71 4.62
N ILE A 61 11.97 18.92 5.43
CA ILE A 61 12.05 18.96 6.90
C ILE A 61 13.22 18.11 7.41
N ALA A 62 13.46 16.94 6.80
CA ALA A 62 14.58 16.06 7.14
C ALA A 62 15.93 16.75 6.92
N ASP A 63 16.12 17.41 5.76
CA ASP A 63 17.35 18.17 5.47
C ASP A 63 17.60 19.27 6.51
N ARG A 64 16.54 19.98 6.92
CA ARG A 64 16.62 21.03 7.94
C ARG A 64 16.87 20.48 9.34
N LEU A 65 16.41 19.26 9.63
CA LEU A 65 16.68 18.59 10.89
C LEU A 65 18.14 18.13 10.94
N ASP A 66 18.64 17.54 9.86
CA ASP A 66 20.03 17.08 9.72
C ASP A 66 21.02 18.25 9.83
N ASP A 67 20.77 19.35 9.12
CA ASP A 67 21.57 20.58 9.22
C ASP A 67 21.64 21.10 10.67
N ARG A 68 20.54 20.99 11.42
CA ARG A 68 20.49 21.48 12.80
C ARG A 68 21.12 20.51 13.79
N LEU A 69 21.01 19.21 13.54
CA LEU A 69 21.73 18.19 14.30
C LEU A 69 23.24 18.31 14.08
N ALA A 70 23.69 18.54 12.85
CA ALA A 70 25.08 18.82 12.52
C ALA A 70 25.59 20.08 13.25
N VAL A 71 24.79 21.16 13.29
CA VAL A 71 25.14 22.36 14.05
C VAL A 71 25.22 22.08 15.56
N ALA A 72 24.27 21.31 16.12
CA ALA A 72 24.29 20.92 17.52
C ALA A 72 25.49 20.02 17.87
N GLY A 73 25.85 19.09 16.98
CA GLY A 73 27.03 18.21 17.14
C GLY A 73 28.37 18.94 16.99
N SER A 74 28.40 20.04 16.23
CA SER A 74 29.58 20.93 16.11
C SER A 74 29.66 22.02 17.19
N SER A 75 28.69 22.07 18.11
CA SER A 75 28.65 23.08 19.16
C SER A 75 29.69 22.76 20.25
N PRO A 76 30.36 23.78 20.83
CA PRO A 76 31.29 23.58 21.94
C PRO A 76 30.64 22.90 23.14
N GLU A 77 31.46 22.28 24.00
CA GLU A 77 30.98 21.74 25.27
C GLU A 77 30.19 22.79 26.07
N ASP A 78 29.05 22.36 26.63
CA ASP A 78 28.14 23.17 27.46
C ASP A 78 27.24 24.17 26.70
N VAL A 79 27.09 24.05 25.37
CA VAL A 79 26.11 24.81 24.57
C VAL A 79 24.93 23.92 24.15
N GLY A 80 23.72 24.29 24.55
CA GLY A 80 22.48 23.61 24.15
C GLY A 80 21.79 24.28 22.96
N VAL A 81 21.20 23.47 22.07
CA VAL A 81 20.36 23.95 20.95
C VAL A 81 18.89 23.60 21.22
N ARG A 82 18.00 24.58 21.18
CA ARG A 82 16.53 24.38 21.26
C ARG A 82 15.89 24.87 19.96
N THR A 83 15.33 23.94 19.18
CA THR A 83 14.55 24.24 17.98
C THR A 83 13.07 23.91 18.22
N THR A 84 12.18 24.73 17.69
CA THR A 84 10.73 24.48 17.72
C THR A 84 10.25 24.40 16.28
N PHE A 85 9.78 23.22 15.88
CA PHE A 85 9.26 22.99 14.54
C PHE A 85 7.73 23.11 14.58
N ALA A 86 7.15 23.95 13.74
CA ALA A 86 5.71 23.96 13.49
C ALA A 86 5.39 22.89 12.44
N MET A 87 5.40 21.61 12.84
CA MET A 87 4.95 20.51 11.99
C MET A 87 3.42 20.52 12.00
N GLN A 88 2.79 20.88 10.87
CA GLN A 88 1.35 21.12 10.82
C GLN A 88 0.51 19.84 10.87
N SER A 89 1.10 18.69 10.57
CA SER A 89 0.69 17.34 10.99
C SER A 89 1.62 16.38 10.26
N THR A 90 2.41 15.62 10.99
CA THR A 90 3.00 14.37 10.48
C THR A 90 2.78 13.39 11.60
N GLU A 91 1.68 12.66 11.47
CA GLU A 91 1.47 11.47 12.27
C GLU A 91 2.56 10.49 11.83
N ILE A 92 3.57 10.27 12.68
CA ILE A 92 4.44 9.10 12.55
C ILE A 92 3.53 7.95 12.90
N GLN A 93 2.88 7.39 11.90
CA GLN A 93 2.05 6.22 12.09
C GLN A 93 3.01 5.03 12.24
N PRO A 94 3.13 4.44 13.44
CA PRO A 94 3.90 3.21 13.57
C PRO A 94 3.29 2.20 12.61
N LEU A 95 4.13 1.54 11.82
CA LEU A 95 3.71 0.37 11.08
C LEU A 95 3.49 -0.73 12.11
N ASP A 96 2.26 -0.80 12.61
CA ASP A 96 1.82 -1.94 13.40
C ASP A 96 1.94 -3.19 12.52
N PHE A 97 2.48 -4.26 13.07
CA PHE A 97 2.68 -5.56 12.41
C PHE A 97 3.83 -5.64 11.38
N ILE A 98 4.91 -4.85 11.51
CA ILE A 98 6.14 -5.08 10.73
C ILE A 98 6.94 -6.25 11.33
N GLU A 99 7.06 -7.34 10.57
CA GLU A 99 7.91 -8.46 10.92
C GLU A 99 9.33 -8.21 10.37
N THR A 100 10.33 -8.23 11.26
CA THR A 100 11.73 -8.02 10.89
C THR A 100 12.49 -9.33 10.98
N TRP A 101 12.99 -9.79 9.83
CA TRP A 101 13.75 -11.02 9.71
C TRP A 101 15.25 -10.73 9.69
N LYS A 102 16.00 -11.35 10.60
CA LYS A 102 17.46 -11.33 10.59
C LYS A 102 17.97 -12.71 10.21
N ILE A 103 18.63 -12.80 9.05
CA ILE A 103 19.18 -14.06 8.53
C ILE A 103 20.67 -14.08 8.83
N GLU A 104 21.11 -15.11 9.56
CA GLU A 104 22.51 -15.37 9.87
C GLU A 104 22.86 -16.80 9.44
N ALA A 105 24.05 -16.97 8.85
CA ALA A 105 24.55 -18.27 8.41
C ALA A 105 26.05 -18.37 8.69
N ASP A 106 26.48 -19.52 9.19
CA ASP A 106 27.89 -19.89 9.27
C ASP A 106 28.27 -20.59 7.95
N LEU A 107 28.97 -19.87 7.08
CA LEU A 107 29.33 -20.33 5.73
C LEU A 107 30.84 -20.54 5.64
N SER A 108 31.26 -21.69 5.11
CA SER A 108 32.63 -21.93 4.66
C SER A 108 32.84 -21.42 3.22
N PRO A 109 34.09 -21.28 2.72
CA PRO A 109 34.37 -20.70 1.40
C PRO A 109 33.72 -21.41 0.20
N ASN A 110 33.26 -22.65 0.39
CA ASN A 110 32.59 -23.44 -0.66
C ASN A 110 31.08 -23.59 -0.42
N ASP A 111 30.53 -22.90 0.59
CA ASP A 111 29.12 -22.95 0.95
C ASP A 111 28.29 -21.92 0.19
N ALA A 112 27.16 -22.37 -0.36
CA ALA A 112 26.15 -21.53 -0.97
C ALA A 112 24.76 -21.96 -0.48
N VAL A 113 24.12 -21.04 0.23
CA VAL A 113 22.76 -21.19 0.77
C VAL A 113 21.86 -20.15 0.12
N VAL A 114 20.72 -20.60 -0.39
CA VAL A 114 19.67 -19.75 -0.96
C VAL A 114 18.48 -19.82 -0.02
N VAL A 115 18.06 -18.65 0.47
CA VAL A 115 16.83 -18.50 1.26
C VAL A 115 15.82 -17.78 0.39
N GLU A 116 14.70 -18.43 0.12
CA GLU A 116 13.63 -17.86 -0.71
C GLU A 116 12.33 -17.81 0.11
N ARG A 117 11.73 -16.62 0.15
CA ARG A 117 10.44 -16.43 0.81
C ARG A 117 9.36 -17.14 0.00
N VAL A 118 8.53 -17.93 0.67
CA VAL A 118 7.37 -18.58 0.06
C VAL A 118 6.12 -17.74 0.32
N ASP A 119 5.76 -17.52 1.58
CA ASP A 119 4.60 -16.72 1.96
C ASP A 119 4.94 -15.68 3.06
N GLU A 120 3.92 -15.17 3.75
CA GLU A 120 4.08 -14.23 4.88
C GLU A 120 4.74 -14.87 6.10
N SER A 121 4.55 -16.17 6.33
CA SER A 121 5.08 -16.90 7.49
C SER A 121 6.02 -18.07 7.13
N SER A 122 6.45 -18.16 5.87
CA SER A 122 7.22 -19.32 5.42
C SER A 122 8.38 -18.94 4.50
N PHE A 123 9.48 -19.66 4.67
CA PHE A 123 10.67 -19.54 3.83
C PHE A 123 11.21 -20.92 3.49
N THR A 124 11.84 -21.02 2.33
CA THR A 124 12.55 -22.21 1.90
C THR A 124 14.04 -21.98 2.01
N VAL A 125 14.74 -23.01 2.47
CA VAL A 125 16.21 -23.01 2.52
C VAL A 125 16.71 -24.10 1.58
N THR A 126 17.50 -23.71 0.59
CA THR A 126 18.15 -24.63 -0.34
C THR A 126 19.67 -24.48 -0.24
N MET A 127 20.38 -25.60 -0.15
CA MET A 127 21.84 -25.63 -0.11
C MET A 127 22.39 -26.32 -1.34
N GLN A 128 23.27 -25.64 -2.06
CA GLN A 128 23.82 -26.18 -3.31
C GLN A 128 24.84 -27.30 -3.09
N ASN A 129 25.44 -27.37 -1.89
CA ASN A 129 26.52 -28.29 -1.58
C ASN A 129 26.23 -29.21 -0.37
N GLY A 130 25.08 -29.04 0.28
CA GLY A 130 24.57 -29.93 1.34
C GLY A 130 25.29 -29.89 2.68
N THR A 131 25.85 -28.73 3.05
CA THR A 131 26.65 -28.59 4.27
C THR A 131 25.86 -28.08 5.48
N ALA A 132 24.81 -27.27 5.30
CA ALA A 132 24.01 -26.84 6.44
C ALA A 132 23.16 -28.01 7.00
N ARG A 133 23.01 -27.98 8.32
CA ARG A 133 22.49 -29.11 9.12
C ARG A 133 21.20 -28.78 9.86
N SER A 134 21.02 -27.51 10.17
CA SER A 134 19.88 -27.03 10.96
C SER A 134 19.59 -25.58 10.62
N ALA A 135 18.31 -25.22 10.65
CA ALA A 135 17.85 -23.85 10.76
C ALA A 135 17.21 -23.65 12.13
N SER A 136 17.31 -22.45 12.65
CA SER A 136 16.64 -22.05 13.89
C SER A 136 15.97 -20.70 13.70
N ILE A 137 14.69 -20.61 14.06
CA ILE A 137 13.94 -19.37 14.09
C ILE A 137 13.86 -18.92 15.53
N THR A 138 14.21 -17.67 15.81
CA THR A 138 14.11 -17.09 17.16
C THR A 138 13.14 -15.93 17.15
N THR A 139 12.12 -16.02 17.98
CA THR A 139 11.11 -15.00 18.21
C THR A 139 11.13 -14.50 19.66
N PRO A 140 10.41 -13.43 19.99
CA PRO A 140 10.18 -13.04 21.38
C PRO A 140 9.47 -14.12 22.23
N LEU A 141 8.81 -15.09 21.59
CA LEU A 141 8.04 -16.16 22.25
C LEU A 141 8.87 -17.44 22.45
N GLY A 142 9.92 -17.66 21.66
CA GLY A 142 10.78 -18.84 21.79
C GLY A 142 11.74 -19.05 20.62
N THR A 143 12.41 -20.20 20.62
CA THR A 143 13.28 -20.64 19.53
C THR A 143 12.80 -21.98 19.00
N GLU A 144 12.56 -22.05 17.70
CA GLU A 144 12.17 -23.25 16.97
C GLU A 144 13.36 -23.73 16.13
N SER A 145 13.59 -25.05 16.05
CA SER A 145 14.71 -25.59 15.30
C SER A 145 14.26 -26.71 14.37
N HIS A 146 14.68 -26.61 13.11
CA HIS A 146 14.37 -27.55 12.05
C HIS A 146 15.67 -28.19 11.57
N VAL A 147 15.67 -29.51 11.48
CA VAL A 147 16.78 -30.27 10.88
C VAL A 147 16.62 -30.22 9.38
N ILE A 148 17.62 -29.70 8.67
CA ILE A 148 17.57 -29.64 7.21
C ILE A 148 18.21 -30.92 6.65
N GLY A 149 17.49 -31.59 5.75
CA GLY A 149 17.91 -32.82 5.09
C GLY A 149 19.11 -32.66 4.14
N LEU A 150 19.59 -33.78 3.61
CA LEU A 150 20.76 -33.88 2.71
C LEU A 150 20.71 -32.94 1.48
N ALA A 151 21.90 -32.70 0.91
CA ALA A 151 22.17 -31.83 -0.25
C ALA A 151 21.06 -31.75 -1.31
N ASN A 152 20.75 -30.53 -1.77
CA ASN A 152 19.72 -30.20 -2.77
C ASN A 152 18.25 -30.43 -2.37
N ALA A 153 17.95 -30.67 -1.09
CA ALA A 153 16.57 -30.59 -0.61
C ALA A 153 16.16 -29.12 -0.41
N THR A 154 15.03 -28.73 -1.00
CA THR A 154 14.31 -27.50 -0.65
C THR A 154 13.35 -27.87 0.46
N GLU A 155 13.68 -27.48 1.69
CA GLU A 155 12.80 -27.72 2.83
C GLU A 155 11.97 -26.46 3.10
N PRO A 156 10.63 -26.55 3.10
CA PRO A 156 9.78 -25.48 3.59
C PRO A 156 9.91 -25.41 5.10
N ILE A 157 10.28 -24.24 5.60
CA ILE A 157 10.28 -23.93 7.02
C ILE A 157 9.11 -23.00 7.25
N GLU A 158 8.10 -23.55 7.93
CA GLU A 158 6.92 -22.82 8.37
C GLU A 158 7.17 -22.28 9.78
N HIS A 159 6.77 -21.04 9.97
CA HIS A 159 6.74 -20.37 11.26
C HIS A 159 5.27 -20.20 11.68
N ASP A 160 4.90 -20.73 12.85
CA ASP A 160 3.56 -20.61 13.44
C ASP A 160 3.41 -19.34 14.31
#